data_AF-A0A359H488-F1
#
_entry.id   AF-A0A359H488-F1
#
_cell.length_a   1.000
_cell.length_b   1.000
_cell.length_c   1.000
_cell.angle_alpha   90.00
_cell.angle_beta   90.00
_cell.angle_gamma   90.00
#
_symmetry.space_group_name_H-M   'P 1'
#
loop_
_entity.id
_entity.type
_entity.pdbx_description
1 polymer ?
#
loop_
_entity_poly.entity_id
_entity_poly.type
_entity_poly.pdbx_seq_one_letter_code
_entity_poly.pdbx_strand_id
1 'polypeptide(L)' 'AYMNSIKSLLPLSVSRILPAHHDLDIPLSIIGDMDKAFTQLYKNGMLKHGSGTFSYSNFEIQL' A
#
# COMPACT_ATOMS: atom_id res chain seq x y z
N ALA A 1 1.52 11.12 -3.67
CA ALA A 1 0.10 11.12 -3.25
C ALA A 1 -0.26 9.85 -2.49
N TYR A 2 -0.21 8.67 -3.11
CA TYR A 2 -0.63 7.39 -2.50
C TYR A 2 -0.01 7.06 -1.14
N MET A 3 1.31 7.23 -0.95
CA MET A 3 1.96 7.01 0.35
C MET A 3 1.32 7.82 1.49
N ASN A 4 0.98 9.09 1.24
CA ASN A 4 0.35 9.94 2.26
C ASN A 4 -1.07 9.49 2.56
N SER A 5 -1.81 9.02 1.55
CA SER A 5 -3.13 8.42 1.74
C SER A 5 -3.06 7.20 2.66
N ILE A 6 -2.10 6.28 2.44
CA ILE A 6 -1.90 5.14 3.33
C ILE A 6 -1.55 5.59 4.76
N LYS A 7 -0.67 6.57 4.92
CA LYS A 7 -0.31 7.11 6.24
C LYS A 7 -1.49 7.69 7.00
N SER A 8 -2.44 8.31 6.31
CA SER A 8 -3.66 8.83 6.95
C SER A 8 -4.59 7.74 7.51
N LEU A 9 -4.44 6.49 7.05
CA LEU A 9 -5.23 5.35 7.53
C LEU A 9 -4.63 4.69 8.78
N LEU A 10 -3.31 4.79 8.99
CA LEU A 10 -2.60 4.14 10.11
C LEU A 10 -3.17 4.46 11.52
N PRO A 11 -3.63 5.67 11.85
CA PRO A 11 -4.19 5.95 13.18
C PRO A 11 -5.64 5.47 13.34
N LEU A 12 -6.29 4.98 12.28
CA LEU A 12 -7.70 4.56 12.31
C LEU A 12 -7.82 3.11 12.80
N SER A 13 -8.80 2.85 13.67
CA SER A 13 -9.20 1.50 14.05
C SER A 13 -10.06 0.86 12.95
N VAL A 14 -9.43 0.45 11.86
CA VAL A 14 -10.10 -0.20 10.72
C VAL A 14 -10.51 -1.62 11.11
N SER A 15 -11.80 -1.95 10.97
CA SER A 15 -12.34 -3.27 11.27
C SER A 15 -12.70 -4.09 10.01
N ARG A 16 -12.81 -3.43 8.86
CA ARG A 16 -13.11 -4.07 7.57
C ARG A 16 -12.64 -3.18 6.41
N ILE A 17 -12.19 -3.82 5.33
CA ILE A 17 -11.90 -3.17 4.04
C ILE A 17 -12.85 -3.76 3.00
N LEU A 18 -13.50 -2.91 2.21
CA LEU A 18 -14.39 -3.31 1.12
C LEU A 18 -13.77 -2.87 -0.21
N PRO A 19 -13.29 -3.81 -1.05
CA PRO A 19 -12.73 -3.48 -2.35
C PRO A 19 -13.83 -3.17 -3.37
N ALA A 20 -13.50 -2.38 -4.38
CA ALA A 20 -14.44 -2.05 -5.45
C ALA A 20 -14.68 -3.22 -6.42
N HIS A 21 -13.61 -3.86 -6.92
CA HIS A 21 -13.67 -4.81 -8.04
C HIS A 21 -12.73 -6.05 -7.93
N HIS A 22 -12.17 -6.32 -6.75
CA HIS A 22 -11.24 -7.44 -6.51
C HIS A 22 -11.72 -8.38 -5.39
N ASP A 23 -10.88 -9.33 -5.00
CA ASP A 23 -11.12 -10.31 -3.93
C ASP A 23 -11.78 -9.69 -2.72
N LEU A 24 -12.92 -10.25 -2.30
CA LEU A 24 -13.74 -9.69 -1.21
C LEU A 24 -13.07 -9.82 0.17
N ASP A 25 -12.09 -10.72 0.31
CA ASP A 25 -11.38 -10.98 1.55
C ASP A 25 -10.02 -10.28 1.56
N ILE A 26 -10.03 -9.00 1.94
CA ILE A 26 -8.81 -8.19 2.05
C ILE A 26 -8.35 -8.18 3.52
N PRO A 27 -7.13 -8.66 3.83
CA PRO A 27 -6.62 -8.65 5.18
C PRO A 27 -6.39 -7.21 5.66
N LEU A 28 -6.76 -6.92 6.91
CA LEU A 28 -6.53 -5.60 7.52
C LEU A 28 -5.04 -5.22 7.58
N SER A 29 -4.14 -6.21 7.54
CA SER A 29 -2.69 -5.99 7.49
C SER A 29 -2.25 -5.18 6.28
N ILE A 30 -3.04 -5.16 5.20
CA ILE A 30 -2.67 -4.52 3.94
C ILE A 30 -2.29 -3.04 4.11
N ILE A 31 -2.94 -2.33 5.05
CA ILE A 31 -2.62 -0.91 5.32
C ILE A 31 -1.19 -0.78 5.86
N GLY A 32 -0.82 -1.63 6.81
CA GLY A 32 0.54 -1.65 7.38
C GLY A 32 1.58 -2.18 6.40
N ASP A 33 1.21 -3.18 5.58
CA ASP A 33 2.09 -3.75 4.56
C ASP A 33 2.39 -2.73 3.46
N MET A 34 1.38 -1.96 3.03
CA MET A 34 1.54 -0.84 2.10
C MET A 34 2.40 0.30 2.69
N ASP A 35 2.23 0.67 3.96
CA ASP A 35 3.08 1.71 4.58
C ASP A 35 4.55 1.30 4.61
N LYS A 36 4.84 0.05 4.97
CA LYS A 36 6.21 -0.50 4.93
C LYS A 36 6.79 -0.47 3.52
N ALA A 37 6.02 -0.94 2.53
CA ALA A 37 6.41 -0.94 1.13
C ALA A 37 6.73 0.47 0.62
N PHE A 38 5.82 1.43 0.80
CA PHE A 38 6.06 2.81 0.38
C PHE A 38 7.24 3.45 1.11
N THR A 39 7.38 3.20 2.42
CA THR A 39 8.50 3.73 3.21
C THR A 39 9.85 3.15 2.73
N GLN A 40 9.91 1.87 2.40
CA GLN A 40 11.11 1.24 1.84
C GLN A 40 11.46 1.83 0.48
N LEU A 41 10.49 1.95 -0.42
CA LEU A 41 10.69 2.56 -1.75
C LEU A 41 11.16 4.01 -1.65
N TYR A 42 10.61 4.78 -0.72
CA TYR A 42 11.03 6.16 -0.46
C TYR A 42 12.49 6.22 0.03
N LYS A 43 12.84 5.42 1.04
CA LYS A 43 14.22 5.35 1.57
C LYS A 43 15.24 4.92 0.53
N ASN A 44 14.83 4.05 -0.41
CA ASN A 44 15.67 3.57 -1.49
C ASN A 44 15.74 4.52 -2.70
N GLY A 45 15.01 5.64 -2.69
CA GLY A 45 14.95 6.55 -3.84
C GLY A 45 14.22 5.98 -5.07
N MET A 46 13.44 4.92 -4.88
CA MET A 46 12.67 4.22 -5.91
C MET A 46 11.21 4.69 -5.98
N LEU A 47 10.76 5.51 -5.03
CA LEU A 47 9.40 6.09 -5.04
C LEU A 47 9.30 7.26 -6.02
N LYS A 48 9.45 6.98 -7.32
CA LYS A 48 9.40 7.95 -8.42
C LYS A 48 8.93 7.30 -9.71
N HIS A 49 8.36 8.10 -10.61
CA HIS A 49 7.78 7.60 -11.86
C HIS A 49 8.80 6.83 -12.72
N GLY A 50 8.39 5.71 -13.31
CA GLY A 50 9.20 4.87 -14.18
C GLY A 50 10.19 3.96 -13.44
N SER A 51 9.99 3.75 -12.15
CA SER A 51 10.82 2.84 -11.34
C SER A 51 10.38 1.38 -11.46
N GLY A 52 9.24 1.12 -12.10
CA GLY A 52 8.76 -0.21 -12.45
C GLY A 52 7.67 -0.72 -11.52
N THR A 53 7.42 -2.03 -11.60
CA THR A 53 6.42 -2.73 -10.77
C THR A 53 7.10 -3.45 -9.61
N PHE A 54 6.59 -3.22 -8.40
CA PHE A 54 7.03 -3.89 -7.18
C PHE A 54 5.90 -4.77 -6.67
N SER A 55 6.09 -6.09 -6.71
CA SER A 55 5.10 -7.08 -6.27
C SER A 55 5.31 -7.47 -4.81
N TYR A 56 4.21 -7.50 -4.05
CA TYR A 56 4.11 -7.94 -2.67
C TYR A 56 3.05 -9.04 -2.59
N SER A 57 2.93 -9.73 -1.46
CA SER A 57 2.06 -10.90 -1.34
C SER A 57 0.60 -10.66 -1.77
N ASN A 58 0.03 -9.49 -1.48
CA ASN A 58 -1.39 -9.20 -1.69
C ASN A 58 -1.64 -7.98 -2.59
N PHE A 59 -0.60 -7.33 -3.11
CA PHE A 59 -0.73 -6.12 -3.93
C PHE A 59 0.54 -5.84 -4.74
N GLU A 60 0.40 -4.99 -5.74
CA GLU A 60 1.52 -4.44 -6.51
C GLU A 60 1.52 -2.92 -6.45
N ILE A 61 2.71 -2.32 -6.50
CA ILE A 61 2.88 -0.88 -6.69
C ILE A 61 3.56 -0.67 -8.03
N GLN A 62 2.86 -0.01 -8.95
CA GLN A 62 3.41 0.44 -10.22
C GLN A 62 3.81 1.92 -10.11
N LEU A 63 5.08 2.23 -10.37
CA LEU A 63 5.66 3.56 -10.28
C LEU A 63 6.28 3.98 -11.60
#